data_AF-A0A376KZF9-F1
#
_entry.id   AF-A0A376KZF9-F1
#
_cell.length_a   1.000
_cell.length_b   1.000
_cell.length_c   1.000
_cell.angle_alpha   90.00
_cell.angle_beta   90.00
_cell.angle_gamma   90.00
#
_symmetry.space_group_name_H-M   'P 1'
#
loop_
_entity.id
_entity.type
_entity.pdbx_description
1 polymer ?
#
loop_
_entity_poly.entity_id
_entity_poly.type
_entity_poly.pdbx_seq_one_letter_code
_entity_poly.pdbx_strand_id
1 'polypeptide(L)' 'MIKVLSEITSSLNKDSLVVSIAAGVTLDQLARALGHDRKIIRAMPNTPALVNAGMTSVTPNALVTQKIPLMC' A
#
# COMPACT_ATOMS: atom_id res chain seq x y z
N MET A 1 14.31 1.56 -3.06
CA MET A 1 12.96 1.56 -2.45
C MET A 1 12.81 0.51 -1.35
N ILE A 2 13.13 -0.77 -1.58
CA ILE A 2 13.11 -1.83 -0.53
C ILE A 2 13.98 -1.46 0.69
N LYS A 3 15.11 -0.78 0.46
CA LYS A 3 15.99 -0.27 1.54
C LYS A 3 15.28 0.68 2.52
N VAL A 4 14.42 1.56 2.03
CA VAL A 4 13.67 2.49 2.88
C VAL A 4 12.65 1.73 3.72
N LEU A 5 11.98 0.72 3.12
CA LEU A 5 11.04 -0.14 3.85
C LEU A 5 11.75 -0.84 5.02
N SER A 6 12.93 -1.42 4.80
CA SER A 6 13.69 -2.07 5.88
C SER A 6 14.13 -1.14 7.00
N GLU A 7 14.41 0.13 6.69
CA GLU A 7 14.83 1.13 7.68
C GLU A 7 13.67 1.58 8.59
N ILE A 8 12.43 1.52 8.11
CA ILE A 8 11.25 1.97 8.86
C ILE A 8 10.51 0.82 9.55
N THR A 9 10.69 -0.44 9.14
CA THR A 9 9.93 -1.59 9.65
C THR A 9 9.93 -1.70 11.17
N SER A 10 11.05 -1.40 11.84
CA SER A 10 11.16 -1.43 13.31
C SER A 10 10.29 -0.39 14.02
N SER A 11 9.93 0.68 13.34
CA SER A 11 9.16 1.80 13.89
C SER A 11 7.65 1.68 13.59
N LEU A 12 7.23 0.71 12.77
CA LEU A 12 5.81 0.49 12.49
C LEU A 12 5.17 -0.46 13.51
N ASN A 13 4.06 -0.03 14.09
CA ASN A 13 3.19 -0.89 14.90
C ASN A 13 2.58 -2.02 14.06
N LYS A 14 2.24 -3.15 14.71
CA LYS A 14 1.64 -4.30 14.03
C LYS A 14 0.27 -4.00 13.43
N ASP A 15 -0.50 -3.12 14.08
CA ASP A 15 -1.83 -2.72 13.62
C ASP A 15 -1.80 -1.63 12.53
N SER A 16 -0.62 -1.10 12.19
CA SER A 16 -0.49 -0.09 11.15
C SER A 16 -0.92 -0.63 9.79
N LEU A 17 -1.75 0.16 9.10
CA LEU A 17 -2.08 -0.06 7.70
C LEU A 17 -1.07 0.66 6.81
N VAL A 18 -0.37 -0.09 5.97
CA VAL A 18 0.59 0.47 5.00
C VAL A 18 -0.12 0.69 3.66
N VAL A 19 -0.09 1.92 3.16
CA VAL A 19 -0.59 2.27 1.82
C VAL A 19 0.59 2.58 0.91
N SER A 20 0.71 1.85 -0.20
CA SER A 20 1.79 2.04 -1.18
C SER A 20 1.26 2.57 -2.50
N ILE A 21 1.79 3.71 -2.94
CA ILE A 21 1.54 4.29 -4.27
C ILE A 21 2.63 3.95 -5.30
N ALA A 22 3.53 3.03 -4.95
CA ALA A 22 4.71 2.74 -5.75
C ALA A 22 4.36 1.99 -7.05
N ALA A 23 4.70 2.60 -8.19
CA ALA A 23 4.59 1.95 -9.49
C ALA A 23 5.57 0.77 -9.61
N GLY A 24 5.15 -0.30 -10.29
CA GLY A 24 6.02 -1.45 -10.57
C GLY A 24 6.37 -2.35 -9.38
N VAL A 25 5.85 -2.08 -8.17
CA VAL A 25 6.08 -2.94 -7.00
C VAL A 25 4.83 -3.73 -6.65
N THR A 26 5.01 -5.04 -6.50
CA THR A 26 3.92 -5.97 -6.18
C THR A 26 3.61 -6.00 -4.69
N LEU A 27 2.39 -6.42 -4.36
CA LEU A 27 1.99 -6.67 -2.97
C LEU A 27 2.91 -7.67 -2.26
N ASP A 28 3.37 -8.69 -2.98
CA ASP A 28 4.27 -9.71 -2.44
C ASP A 28 5.66 -9.13 -2.09
N GLN A 29 6.22 -8.28 -2.96
CA GLN A 29 7.48 -7.57 -2.66
C GLN A 29 7.37 -6.66 -1.43
N LEU A 30 6.22 -5.98 -1.26
CA LEU A 30 5.96 -5.16 -0.08
C LEU A 30 5.85 -6.03 1.18
N ALA A 31 5.11 -7.14 1.10
CA ALA A 31 4.93 -8.06 2.22
C ALA A 31 6.27 -8.68 2.66
N ARG A 32 7.13 -9.08 1.72
CA ARG A 32 8.47 -9.59 2.03
C ARG A 32 9.34 -8.55 2.75
N ALA A 33 9.23 -7.28 2.40
CA ALA A 33 10.02 -6.21 3.01
C ALA A 33 9.52 -5.78 4.39
N LEU A 34 8.20 -5.83 4.61
CA LEU A 34 7.52 -5.33 5.81
C LEU A 34 7.20 -6.42 6.85
N GLY A 35 7.19 -7.69 6.42
CA GLY A 35 6.63 -8.81 7.16
C GLY A 35 5.23 -9.20 6.64
N HIS A 36 4.98 -10.50 6.57
CA HIS A 36 3.71 -11.07 6.10
C HIS A 36 2.55 -10.90 7.09
N ASP A 37 2.80 -10.32 8.27
CA ASP A 37 1.84 -10.11 9.35
C ASP A 37 1.20 -8.71 9.34
N ARG A 38 1.47 -7.89 8.31
CA ARG A 38 1.00 -6.51 8.23
C ARG A 38 -0.10 -6.28 7.20
N LYS A 39 -1.00 -5.34 7.51
CA LYS A 39 -2.06 -4.88 6.61
C LYS A 39 -1.45 -3.98 5.54
N ILE A 40 -1.62 -4.33 4.27
CA ILE A 40 -1.05 -3.61 3.14
C ILE A 40 -2.14 -3.34 2.11
N ILE A 41 -2.24 -2.09 1.65
CA ILE A 41 -3.02 -1.68 0.50
C ILE A 41 -2.07 -1.10 -0.54
N ARG A 42 -2.16 -1.61 -1.77
CA ARG A 42 -1.54 -0.99 -2.93
C ARG A 42 -2.56 -0.06 -3.58
N ALA A 43 -2.21 1.21 -3.72
CA ALA A 43 -2.96 2.21 -4.45
C ALA A 43 -2.18 2.56 -5.73
N MET A 44 -2.84 2.68 -6.87
CA MET A 44 -2.22 3.15 -8.11
C MET A 44 -3.03 4.33 -8.64
N PRO A 45 -2.67 5.56 -8.21
CA PRO A 45 -3.26 6.77 -8.77
C PRO A 45 -2.68 7.06 -10.15
N ASN A 46 -3.28 8.01 -10.84
CA ASN A 46 -2.77 8.60 -12.08
C ASN A 46 -2.52 10.11 -11.91
N THR A 47 -1.85 10.73 -12.88
CA THR A 47 -1.45 12.15 -12.84
C THR A 47 -2.62 13.13 -12.59
N PRO A 48 -3.84 12.93 -13.15
CA PRO A 48 -4.99 13.80 -12.87
C PRO A 48 -5.43 13.87 -11.39
N ALA A 49 -4.91 13.01 -10.51
CA ALA A 49 -5.12 13.13 -9.06
C ALA A 49 -4.64 14.47 -8.49
N LEU A 50 -3.66 15.13 -9.12
CA LEU A 50 -3.17 16.46 -8.71
C LEU A 50 -4.23 17.57 -8.83
N VAL A 51 -5.26 17.36 -9.64
CA VAL A 51 -6.36 18.31 -9.86
C VAL A 51 -7.71 17.72 -9.43
N ASN A 52 -7.70 16.68 -8.58
CA ASN A 52 -8.90 15.96 -8.09
C ASN A 52 -9.78 15.34 -9.20
N ALA A 53 -9.20 15.03 -10.36
CA ALA A 53 -9.87 14.34 -11.47
C ALA A 53 -9.24 12.97 -11.77
N GLY A 54 -8.59 12.40 -10.74
CA GLY A 54 -7.88 11.14 -10.83
C GLY A 54 -8.80 9.92 -10.82
N MET A 55 -8.16 8.77 -11.01
CA MET A 55 -8.73 7.47 -10.67
C MET A 55 -7.64 6.66 -9.96
N THR A 56 -8.00 5.99 -8.86
CA THR A 56 -7.05 5.18 -8.10
C THR A 56 -7.48 3.73 -8.05
N SER A 57 -6.67 2.83 -8.61
CA SER A 57 -6.86 1.39 -8.37
C SER A 57 -6.41 1.03 -6.97
N VAL A 58 -7.24 0.31 -6.21
CA VAL A 58 -6.93 -0.10 -4.84
C VAL A 58 -6.94 -1.62 -4.75
N THR A 59 -5.84 -2.20 -4.28
CA THR A 59 -5.68 -3.65 -4.11
C THR A 59 -5.20 -3.96 -2.69
N PRO A 60 -6.07 -4.49 -1.81
CA PRO A 60 -5.68 -4.93 -0.46
C PRO A 60 -4.97 -6.30 -0.48
N ASN A 61 -4.18 -6.58 0.57
CA ASN A 61 -3.76 -7.94 0.91
C ASN A 61 -4.82 -8.68 1.74
N ALA A 62 -4.60 -9.97 1.98
CA ALA A 62 -5.53 -10.85 2.69
C ALA A 62 -5.82 -10.44 4.16
N LEU A 63 -4.99 -9.57 4.74
CA LEU A 63 -5.11 -9.14 6.14
C LEU A 63 -6.02 -7.91 6.32
N VAL A 64 -6.42 -7.27 5.23
CA VAL A 64 -7.31 -6.09 5.27
C VAL A 64 -8.76 -6.56 5.16
N THR A 65 -9.61 -6.13 6.10
CA THR A 65 -11.05 -6.41 6.06
C THR A 65 -11.71 -5.66 4.91
N GLN A 66 -12.54 -6.37 4.13
CA GLN A 66 -13.22 -5.84 2.94
C GLN A 66 -14.33 -4.86 3.31
N LYS A 67 -13.96 -3.60 3.54
CA LYS A 67 -14.87 -2.45 3.48
C LYS A 67 -14.19 -1.29 2.75
N ILE A 68 -13.58 -1.61 1.61
CA ILE A 68 -12.86 -0.65 0.79
C ILE A 68 -13.84 -0.19 -0.30
N PRO A 69 -14.41 1.02 -0.22
CA PRO A 69 -15.17 1.57 -1.33
C PRO A 69 -14.25 1.72 -2.54
N LEU A 70 -14.82 1.56 -3.73
CA LEU A 70 -14.17 2.04 -4.96
C LEU A 70 -13.85 3.52 -4.73
N MET A 71 -12.57 3.91 -4.69
CA MET A 71 -12.16 5.31 -4.60
C MET A 71 -12.00 5.83 -6.03
N CYS A 72 -12.91 6.72 -6.43
CA CYS A 72 -12.72 7.60 -7.59
C CYS A 72 -11.51 8.50 -7.32
#